data_AF-A0A420HZD1-F1
#
_entry.id   AF-A0A420HZD1-F1
#
_cell.length_a   1.000
_cell.length_b   1.000
_cell.length_c   1.000
_cell.angle_alpha   90.00
_cell.angle_beta   90.00
_cell.angle_gamma   90.00
#
_symmetry.space_group_name_H-M   'P 1'
#
loop_
_entity.id
_entity.type
_entity.pdbx_description
1 polymer ?
#
loop_
_entity_poly.entity_id
_entity_poly.type
_entity_poly.pdbx_seq_one_letter_code
_entity_poly.pdbx_strand_id
1 'polypeptide(L)'
;MFKRNFWPSNEISKWARSVPYRVTIRAHIQSRVSKTVQRVAQCTPTKHLSHHGHSFLSTHSKGQVKIFKRDQWSRVESSFIPKGTKFRIIIQELQSDYTHILSPEKLPAEKDVENLLVKCKDQVHHLTLDVPEPISRKAEPTSALLALDNSTPEQENCKTPTELLQTIRSISDIAHSIIKHPMVFISPRILKLYVAVQAASSRSDTLPEAFRLYPQKPVPLKDTSPIRFHKPNSNIYTNAIPPDIAKMALEVAIKTKQLVVAIDLIEAAYTNRAFKVSKFIRKALLPALAFTITPFATYTIASQLSNWQTSMDSNMATNVIFTGIMAYIGLTGTIGLIAISTSNDQMDRVTWAPGVPLRQRWMREDERAAIDLVAGAWGFRETWRRGEEEGEEWDLIKEWVSRRAMILDRVELMEGMN
;
A
#
# COMPACT_ATOMS: atom_id res chain seq x y z
N MET A 1 -34.19 -25.69 25.73
CA MET A 1 -34.39 -24.71 24.65
C MET A 1 -33.13 -23.87 24.41
N PHE A 2 -31.97 -24.51 24.21
CA PHE A 2 -30.70 -23.85 23.87
C PHE A 2 -30.07 -24.60 22.69
N LYS A 3 -30.38 -24.18 21.46
CA LYS A 3 -29.66 -24.65 20.27
C LYS A 3 -28.34 -23.88 20.18
N ARG A 4 -27.28 -24.47 20.71
CA ARG A 4 -25.89 -24.03 20.52
C ARG A 4 -25.48 -24.30 19.06
N ASN A 5 -25.49 -23.27 18.23
CA ASN A 5 -24.76 -23.25 16.95
C ASN A 5 -23.34 -22.72 17.21
N PHE A 6 -22.57 -23.44 18.01
CA PHE A 6 -21.14 -23.21 18.16
C PHE A 6 -20.46 -24.09 17.10
N TRP A 7 -20.29 -23.52 15.90
CA TRP A 7 -19.81 -24.15 14.65
C TRP A 7 -20.79 -25.06 13.90
N PRO A 8 -21.36 -24.63 12.75
CA PRO A 8 -21.77 -25.57 11.72
C PRO A 8 -20.50 -26.12 11.05
N SER A 9 -20.17 -27.37 11.35
CA SER A 9 -19.08 -28.18 10.75
C SER A 9 -19.11 -28.25 9.21
N ASN A 10 -20.21 -27.84 8.59
CA ASN A 10 -20.39 -27.85 7.13
C ASN A 10 -19.66 -26.73 6.37
N GLU A 11 -19.21 -25.66 7.04
CA GLU A 11 -18.37 -24.65 6.38
C GLU A 11 -16.90 -25.08 6.35
N ILE A 12 -16.32 -25.62 7.43
CA ILE A 12 -14.90 -26.03 7.47
C ILE A 12 -14.56 -27.05 6.37
N SER A 13 -15.47 -27.99 6.08
CA SER A 13 -15.28 -28.98 5.01
C SER A 13 -15.39 -28.41 3.58
N LYS A 14 -16.04 -27.25 3.40
CA LYS A 14 -16.02 -26.51 2.12
C LYS A 14 -14.76 -25.67 1.97
N TRP A 15 -14.20 -25.17 3.08
CA TRP A 15 -12.94 -24.42 3.08
C TRP A 15 -11.72 -25.30 2.83
N ALA A 16 -11.65 -26.51 3.41
CA ALA A 16 -10.54 -27.45 3.20
C ALA A 16 -10.45 -28.03 1.78
N ARG A 17 -11.57 -28.09 1.04
CA ARG A 17 -11.61 -28.63 -0.34
C ARG A 17 -11.12 -27.65 -1.41
N SER A 18 -10.79 -26.40 -1.05
CA SER A 18 -10.37 -25.37 -2.01
C SER A 18 -8.85 -25.15 -2.11
N VAL A 19 -8.04 -25.97 -1.41
CA VAL A 19 -6.57 -25.87 -1.43
C VAL A 19 -5.99 -26.99 -2.30
N PRO A 20 -5.58 -26.75 -3.55
CA PRO A 20 -4.75 -27.71 -4.26
C PRO A 20 -3.33 -27.66 -3.70
N TYR A 21 -2.99 -28.63 -2.84
CA TYR A 21 -1.61 -28.89 -2.44
C TYR A 21 -0.88 -29.65 -3.55
N ARG A 22 0.23 -29.07 -4.05
CA ARG A 22 1.40 -29.84 -4.53
C ARG A 22 2.66 -29.01 -4.31
N VAL A 23 3.11 -28.92 -3.06
CA VAL A 23 4.43 -28.36 -2.72
C VAL A 23 5.42 -29.53 -2.65
N THR A 24 6.11 -29.79 -3.75
CA THR A 24 7.30 -30.65 -3.77
C THR A 24 8.47 -29.88 -3.17
N ILE A 25 8.84 -30.20 -1.93
CA ILE A 25 10.06 -29.70 -1.29
C ILE A 25 11.24 -30.53 -1.84
N ARG A 26 12.03 -29.94 -2.74
CA ARG A 26 13.28 -30.53 -3.22
C ARG A 26 14.43 -29.93 -2.40
N ALA A 27 14.90 -30.69 -1.42
CA ALA A 27 16.07 -30.34 -0.62
C ALA A 27 17.33 -30.40 -1.50
N HIS A 28 18.07 -29.31 -1.60
CA HIS A 28 19.45 -29.32 -2.10
C HIS A 28 20.40 -29.08 -0.92
N ILE A 29 21.05 -30.16 -0.52
CA ILE A 29 22.20 -30.18 0.36
C ILE A 29 23.41 -29.86 -0.53
N GLN A 30 24.17 -28.81 -0.21
CA GLN A 30 25.54 -28.69 -0.67
C GLN A 30 26.42 -28.10 0.43
N SER A 31 27.47 -28.86 0.72
CA SER A 31 28.36 -28.81 1.88
C SER A 31 29.40 -27.70 1.80
N ARG A 32 29.72 -27.14 2.98
CA ARG A 32 30.95 -26.39 3.28
C ARG A 32 32.20 -27.20 2.92
N VAL A 33 33.21 -26.54 2.34
CA VAL A 33 34.63 -26.79 2.65
C VAL A 33 35.35 -25.44 2.80
N SER A 34 36.07 -25.34 3.91
CA SER A 34 36.88 -24.21 4.38
C SER A 34 38.27 -24.21 3.74
N LYS A 35 38.90 -23.03 3.57
CA LYS A 35 40.24 -22.72 4.12
C LYS A 35 40.74 -21.31 3.75
N THR A 36 41.14 -20.61 4.80
CA THR A 36 42.01 -19.44 4.93
C THR A 36 43.39 -19.66 4.30
N VAL A 37 44.03 -18.63 3.72
CA VAL A 37 45.45 -18.23 3.96
C VAL A 37 45.68 -16.80 3.45
N GLN A 38 46.45 -16.07 4.25
CA GLN A 38 46.83 -14.66 4.25
C GLN A 38 48.21 -14.52 3.59
N ARG A 39 48.48 -13.47 2.76
CA ARG A 39 49.73 -12.65 2.75
C ARG A 39 49.98 -11.79 1.48
N VAL A 40 50.50 -10.58 1.76
CA VAL A 40 51.61 -9.86 1.06
C VAL A 40 51.29 -9.01 -0.18
N ALA A 41 51.40 -7.69 -0.03
CA ALA A 41 52.49 -6.84 -0.55
C ALA A 41 52.03 -5.41 -0.86
N GLN A 42 52.76 -4.46 -0.29
CA GLN A 42 52.80 -3.05 -0.66
C GLN A 42 53.44 -2.88 -2.05
N CYS A 43 53.08 -1.81 -2.78
CA CYS A 43 54.00 -0.87 -3.42
C CYS A 43 53.25 0.14 -4.32
N THR A 44 53.51 1.42 -4.07
CA THR A 44 53.28 2.59 -4.95
C THR A 44 54.07 2.48 -6.26
N PRO A 45 53.76 3.23 -7.34
CA PRO A 45 54.43 4.54 -7.52
C PRO A 45 53.63 5.63 -8.28
N THR A 46 54.20 6.83 -8.17
CA THR A 46 53.94 8.11 -8.85
C THR A 46 54.48 8.15 -10.29
N LYS A 47 53.85 8.95 -11.18
CA LYS A 47 54.44 10.11 -11.91
C LYS A 47 53.71 10.48 -13.22
N HIS A 48 53.55 11.80 -13.38
CA HIS A 48 53.19 12.61 -14.55
C HIS A 48 54.29 12.66 -15.64
N LEU A 49 53.91 12.82 -16.92
CA LEU A 49 54.61 13.50 -18.05
C LEU A 49 53.75 13.25 -19.33
N SER A 50 52.93 14.17 -19.86
CA SER A 50 53.15 15.36 -20.72
C SER A 50 53.34 15.11 -22.24
N HIS A 51 52.59 15.92 -23.03
CA HIS A 51 52.70 16.26 -24.48
C HIS A 51 52.50 15.14 -25.54
N HIS A 52 51.84 15.32 -26.69
CA HIS A 52 51.81 16.44 -27.64
C HIS A 52 50.48 16.54 -28.42
N GLY A 53 50.04 17.77 -28.67
CA GLY A 53 49.01 18.11 -29.65
C GLY A 53 49.61 18.53 -31.00
N HIS A 54 48.83 18.36 -32.07
CA HIS A 54 49.05 18.98 -33.36
C HIS A 54 48.06 20.14 -33.54
N SER A 55 48.57 21.36 -33.63
CA SER A 55 47.85 22.57 -34.00
C SER A 55 48.16 22.94 -35.44
N PHE A 56 47.12 23.03 -36.27
CA PHE A 56 47.16 23.72 -37.56
C PHE A 56 46.99 25.23 -37.32
N LEU A 57 47.93 26.02 -37.81
CA LEU A 57 47.91 27.47 -37.84
C LEU A 57 47.20 27.94 -39.13
N SER A 58 46.17 28.78 -39.00
CA SER A 58 45.84 29.79 -40.01
C SER A 58 45.86 31.15 -39.34
N THR A 59 46.51 32.09 -40.01
CA THR A 59 46.81 33.43 -39.52
C THR A 59 45.64 34.40 -39.71
N HIS A 60 45.72 35.46 -38.89
CA HIS A 60 45.11 36.78 -39.03
C HIS A 60 43.74 37.10 -38.39
N SER A 61 43.82 38.15 -37.57
CA SER A 61 42.79 39.13 -37.17
C SER A 61 42.08 38.90 -35.83
N LYS A 62 42.62 39.62 -34.83
CA LYS A 62 41.99 40.22 -33.63
C LYS A 62 40.56 39.76 -33.28
N GLY A 63 40.45 39.03 -32.17
CA GLY A 63 39.20 38.87 -31.43
C GLY A 63 39.36 37.82 -30.32
N GLN A 64 39.15 38.20 -29.06
CA GLN A 64 39.22 37.28 -27.93
C GLN A 64 38.21 36.12 -28.09
N VAL A 65 38.71 34.89 -28.16
CA VAL A 65 37.87 33.67 -28.05
C VAL A 65 37.90 33.20 -26.60
N LYS A 66 36.79 33.40 -25.87
CA LYS A 66 36.54 32.68 -24.61
C LYS A 66 36.27 31.21 -24.96
N ILE A 67 37.14 30.33 -24.50
CA ILE A 67 36.96 28.87 -24.61
C ILE A 67 35.83 28.46 -23.64
N PHE A 68 34.64 28.18 -24.17
CA PHE A 68 33.55 27.57 -23.42
C PHE A 68 33.82 26.06 -23.27
N LYS A 69 33.84 25.57 -22.02
CA LYS A 69 33.95 24.13 -21.71
C LYS A 69 32.75 23.38 -22.27
N ARG A 70 32.99 22.20 -22.84
CA ARG A 70 32.01 21.29 -23.44
C ARG A 70 30.91 20.83 -22.47
N ASP A 71 31.12 20.99 -21.16
CA ASP A 71 30.16 20.60 -20.11
C ASP A 71 29.03 21.63 -19.88
N GLN A 72 29.05 22.77 -20.57
CA GLN A 72 28.01 23.81 -20.47
C GLN A 72 26.88 23.63 -21.49
N TRP A 73 27.07 22.80 -22.53
CA TRP A 73 26.09 22.65 -23.62
C TRP A 73 24.86 21.81 -23.19
N SER A 74 25.04 20.78 -22.37
CA SER A 74 23.93 19.96 -21.86
C SER A 74 23.02 20.70 -20.86
N ARG A 75 23.53 21.76 -20.21
CA ARG A 75 22.73 22.60 -19.30
C ARG A 75 21.98 23.70 -20.07
N VAL A 76 22.58 24.24 -21.13
CA VAL A 76 22.00 25.33 -21.93
C VAL A 76 20.92 24.82 -22.90
N GLU A 77 21.06 23.63 -23.49
CA GLU A 77 20.02 23.02 -24.35
C GLU A 77 18.71 22.73 -23.60
N SER A 78 18.77 22.46 -22.29
CA SER A 78 17.58 22.27 -21.46
C SER A 78 16.80 23.57 -21.18
N SER A 79 17.41 24.73 -21.42
CA SER A 79 16.86 26.04 -21.06
C SER A 79 16.20 26.78 -22.23
N PHE A 80 16.33 26.28 -23.47
CA PHE A 80 15.87 26.97 -24.69
C PHE A 80 14.65 26.34 -25.36
N ILE A 81 14.11 25.24 -24.82
CA ILE A 81 12.85 24.65 -25.29
C ILE A 81 11.69 25.36 -24.58
N PRO A 82 10.68 25.89 -25.30
CA PRO A 82 9.47 26.41 -24.67
C PRO A 82 8.90 25.35 -23.73
N LYS A 83 8.65 25.71 -22.45
CA LYS A 83 8.23 24.74 -21.41
C LYS A 83 7.07 23.85 -21.86
N GLY A 84 6.12 24.39 -22.63
CA GLY A 84 5.00 23.65 -23.22
C GLY A 84 5.41 22.53 -24.19
N THR A 85 6.48 22.70 -24.97
CA THR A 85 7.00 21.66 -25.89
C THR A 85 7.66 20.52 -25.11
N LYS A 86 8.33 20.82 -23.99
CA LYS A 86 8.96 19.82 -23.12
C LYS A 86 7.92 18.84 -22.55
N PHE A 87 6.77 19.34 -22.08
CA PHE A 87 5.70 18.48 -21.53
C PHE A 87 5.10 17.55 -22.59
N ARG A 88 4.90 18.03 -23.81
CA ARG A 88 4.39 17.22 -24.93
C ARG A 88 5.34 16.10 -25.31
N ILE A 89 6.65 16.37 -25.33
CA ILE A 89 7.69 15.35 -25.59
C ILE A 89 7.64 14.25 -24.54
N ILE A 90 7.54 14.60 -23.25
CA ILE A 90 7.46 13.62 -22.15
C ILE A 90 6.23 12.72 -22.30
N ILE A 91 5.07 13.29 -22.61
CA ILE A 91 3.83 12.51 -22.82
C ILE A 91 4.00 11.57 -24.02
N GLN A 92 4.54 12.08 -25.12
CA GLN A 92 4.72 11.30 -26.34
C GLN A 92 5.72 10.16 -26.14
N GLU A 93 6.79 10.39 -25.37
CA GLU A 93 7.76 9.37 -24.97
C GLU A 93 7.12 8.26 -24.12
N LEU A 94 6.30 8.64 -23.13
CA LEU A 94 5.56 7.67 -22.31
C LEU A 94 4.53 6.89 -23.13
N GLN A 95 3.88 7.53 -24.10
CA GLN A 95 2.95 6.86 -25.01
C GLN A 95 3.68 5.91 -25.97
N SER A 96 4.87 6.27 -26.48
CA SER A 96 5.67 5.37 -27.29
C SER A 96 6.18 4.18 -26.50
N ASP A 97 6.65 4.39 -25.26
CA ASP A 97 7.08 3.31 -24.38
C ASP A 97 5.91 2.38 -24.05
N TYR A 98 4.73 2.95 -23.79
CA TYR A 98 3.49 2.20 -23.56
C TYR A 98 3.12 1.33 -24.76
N THR A 99 3.06 1.90 -25.97
CA THR A 99 2.69 1.16 -27.19
C THR A 99 3.71 0.08 -27.54
N HIS A 100 5.00 0.32 -27.30
CA HIS A 100 6.05 -0.68 -27.48
C HIS A 100 5.85 -1.90 -26.56
N ILE A 101 5.57 -1.67 -25.27
CA ILE A 101 5.36 -2.73 -24.28
C ILE A 101 4.06 -3.50 -24.54
N LEU A 102 3.03 -2.84 -25.08
CA LEU A 102 1.72 -3.43 -25.33
C LEU A 102 1.57 -4.10 -26.71
N SER A 103 2.67 -4.30 -27.43
CA SER A 103 2.67 -4.94 -28.74
C SER A 103 1.95 -6.30 -28.66
N PRO A 104 0.99 -6.58 -29.56
CA PRO A 104 0.04 -7.69 -29.44
C PRO A 104 0.68 -9.09 -29.50
N GLU A 105 1.98 -9.16 -29.82
CA GLU A 105 2.70 -10.40 -30.08
C GLU A 105 3.35 -11.01 -28.82
N LYS A 106 3.53 -10.23 -27.74
CA LYS A 106 4.23 -10.70 -26.53
C LYS A 106 3.55 -10.25 -25.25
N LEU A 107 3.43 -11.18 -24.28
CA LEU A 107 2.95 -10.84 -22.95
C LEU A 107 3.97 -9.90 -22.27
N PRO A 108 3.56 -8.70 -21.80
CA PRO A 108 4.48 -7.77 -21.19
C PRO A 108 5.06 -8.37 -19.90
N ALA A 109 6.38 -8.27 -19.74
CA ALA A 109 7.01 -8.71 -18.51
C ALA A 109 6.63 -7.75 -17.37
N GLU A 110 6.39 -8.30 -16.16
CA GLU A 110 6.02 -7.52 -14.98
C GLU A 110 7.01 -6.39 -14.70
N LYS A 111 8.30 -6.65 -14.90
CA LYS A 111 9.39 -5.68 -14.69
C LYS A 111 9.32 -4.47 -15.62
N ASP A 112 8.90 -4.67 -16.87
CA ASP A 112 8.83 -3.59 -17.85
C ASP A 112 7.70 -2.62 -17.48
N VAL A 113 6.58 -3.16 -16.99
CA VAL A 113 5.45 -2.38 -16.46
C VAL A 113 5.83 -1.65 -15.17
N GLU A 114 6.57 -2.30 -14.27
CA GLU A 114 7.10 -1.65 -13.06
C GLU A 114 8.02 -0.48 -13.40
N ASN A 115 8.96 -0.66 -14.33
CA ASN A 115 9.88 0.40 -14.76
C ASN A 115 9.15 1.58 -15.39
N LEU A 116 8.13 1.31 -16.20
CA LEU A 116 7.31 2.36 -16.81
C LEU A 116 6.55 3.17 -15.73
N LEU A 117 5.96 2.51 -14.74
CA LEU A 117 5.27 3.19 -13.64
C LEU A 117 6.22 4.01 -12.76
N VAL A 118 7.44 3.52 -12.53
CA VAL A 118 8.48 4.28 -11.83
C VAL A 118 8.86 5.52 -12.64
N LYS A 119 9.05 5.39 -13.97
CA LYS A 119 9.31 6.52 -14.87
C LYS A 119 8.18 7.55 -14.78
N CYS A 120 6.91 7.12 -14.84
CA CYS A 120 5.75 8.01 -14.65
C CYS A 120 5.79 8.74 -13.31
N LYS A 121 6.07 8.01 -12.22
CA LYS A 121 6.16 8.59 -10.87
C LYS A 121 7.24 9.66 -10.78
N ASP A 122 8.44 9.36 -11.31
CA ASP A 122 9.57 10.28 -11.26
C ASP A 122 9.31 11.53 -12.10
N GLN A 123 8.68 11.39 -13.28
CA GLN A 123 8.24 12.52 -14.08
C GLN A 123 7.23 13.40 -13.34
N VAL A 124 6.22 12.80 -12.69
CA VAL A 124 5.25 13.57 -11.88
C VAL A 124 5.94 14.27 -10.72
N HIS A 125 6.88 13.61 -10.02
CA HIS A 125 7.63 14.27 -8.96
C HIS A 125 8.46 15.47 -9.44
N HIS A 126 9.13 15.35 -10.60
CA HIS A 126 9.83 16.48 -11.21
C HIS A 126 8.86 17.64 -11.54
N LEU A 127 7.66 17.33 -12.03
CA LEU A 127 6.65 18.33 -12.34
C LEU A 127 6.07 19.00 -11.08
N THR A 128 5.87 18.24 -10.00
CA THR A 128 5.36 18.77 -8.73
C THR A 128 6.39 19.63 -8.00
N LEU A 129 7.70 19.34 -8.12
CA LEU A 129 8.77 20.18 -7.56
C LEU A 129 8.89 21.54 -8.25
N ASP A 130 8.53 21.62 -9.53
CA ASP A 130 8.50 22.88 -10.29
C ASP A 130 7.27 23.74 -9.96
N VAL A 131 6.28 23.20 -9.24
CA VAL A 131 5.14 23.95 -8.70
C VAL A 131 5.54 24.47 -7.32
N PRO A 132 5.65 25.80 -7.11
CA PRO A 132 5.73 26.33 -5.76
C PRO A 132 4.45 25.92 -5.04
N GLU A 133 4.56 25.16 -3.94
CA GLU A 133 3.42 24.96 -3.05
C GLU A 133 2.79 26.34 -2.78
N PRO A 134 1.46 26.50 -2.86
CA PRO A 134 0.83 27.70 -2.37
C PRO A 134 1.12 27.71 -0.87
N ILE A 135 2.14 28.47 -0.50
CA ILE A 135 2.56 28.62 0.88
C ILE A 135 1.31 29.11 1.58
N SER A 136 0.74 28.26 2.43
CA SER A 136 -0.25 28.62 3.43
C SER A 136 0.43 29.57 4.42
N ARG A 137 0.80 30.75 3.94
CA ARG A 137 1.13 31.89 4.78
C ARG A 137 -0.21 32.30 5.34
N LYS A 138 -0.31 32.30 6.66
CA LYS A 138 -1.21 33.19 7.37
C LYS A 138 -0.82 34.62 6.94
N ALA A 139 -1.24 35.03 5.75
CA ALA A 139 -1.01 36.38 5.27
C ALA A 139 -2.08 37.21 5.94
N GLU A 140 -1.67 38.12 6.81
CA GLU A 140 -2.52 39.23 7.19
C GLU A 140 -3.06 39.87 5.91
N PRO A 141 -4.36 40.24 5.88
CA PRO A 141 -5.02 40.77 4.69
C PRO A 141 -4.31 41.99 4.07
N THR A 142 -3.53 42.73 4.88
CA THR A 142 -2.69 43.86 4.46
C THR A 142 -1.51 43.46 3.56
N SER A 143 -0.91 42.30 3.77
CA SER A 143 0.21 41.80 2.96
C SER A 143 -0.23 41.32 1.57
N ALA A 144 -1.47 40.81 1.48
CA ALA A 144 -2.06 40.42 0.20
C ALA A 144 -2.44 41.64 -0.66
N LEU A 145 -2.86 42.75 -0.04
CA LEU A 145 -3.15 44.00 -0.75
C LEU A 145 -1.89 44.72 -1.24
N LEU A 146 -0.80 44.72 -0.46
CA LEU A 146 0.50 45.27 -0.86
C LEU A 146 1.18 44.49 -2.00
N ALA A 147 0.89 43.19 -2.11
CA ALA A 147 1.37 42.37 -3.24
C ALA A 147 0.61 42.66 -4.53
N LEU A 148 -0.63 43.17 -4.45
CA LEU A 148 -1.44 43.58 -5.61
C LEU A 148 -0.98 44.93 -6.20
N ASP A 149 -0.47 45.83 -5.35
CA ASP A 149 -0.08 47.20 -5.75
C ASP A 149 1.29 47.25 -6.46
N ASN A 150 2.13 46.22 -6.26
CA ASN A 150 3.48 46.15 -6.85
C ASN A 150 3.54 45.42 -8.21
N SER A 151 2.42 44.97 -8.78
CA SER A 151 2.42 44.32 -10.10
C SER A 151 2.09 45.31 -11.23
N THR A 152 3.13 45.96 -11.77
CA THR A 152 3.09 46.50 -13.13
C THR A 152 3.03 45.36 -14.15
N PRO A 153 2.25 45.48 -15.25
CA PRO A 153 2.04 44.38 -16.19
C PRO A 153 3.21 44.26 -17.16
N GLU A 154 4.33 43.71 -16.72
CA GLU A 154 5.25 43.02 -17.64
C GLU A 154 4.71 41.61 -17.90
N GLN A 155 4.32 41.42 -19.15
CA GLN A 155 3.56 40.30 -19.67
C GLN A 155 4.47 39.08 -19.86
N GLU A 156 4.97 38.51 -18.75
CA GLU A 156 5.53 37.16 -18.77
C GLU A 156 4.38 36.13 -18.71
N ASN A 157 4.27 35.36 -19.78
CA ASN A 157 3.33 34.25 -20.03
C ASN A 157 2.93 33.43 -18.77
N CYS A 158 1.88 33.85 -18.09
CA CYS A 158 1.23 33.08 -17.02
C CYS A 158 0.12 32.17 -17.60
N LYS A 159 0.47 31.35 -18.61
CA LYS A 159 -0.37 30.23 -19.13
C LYS A 159 0.13 28.86 -18.64
N THR A 160 1.18 28.84 -17.80
CA THR A 160 1.91 27.65 -17.38
C THR A 160 1.23 26.71 -16.36
N PRO A 161 0.32 27.14 -15.45
CA PRO A 161 -0.24 26.21 -14.47
C PRO A 161 -1.25 25.24 -15.10
N THR A 162 -2.04 25.69 -16.08
CA THR A 162 -3.06 24.86 -16.72
C THR A 162 -2.45 23.77 -17.60
N GLU A 163 -1.40 24.08 -18.37
CA GLU A 163 -0.69 23.08 -19.19
C GLU A 163 0.02 22.03 -18.34
N LEU A 164 0.58 22.42 -17.19
CA LEU A 164 1.21 21.51 -16.24
C LEU A 164 0.18 20.55 -15.64
N LEU A 165 -0.96 21.06 -15.16
CA LEU A 165 -2.04 20.22 -14.62
C LEU A 165 -2.62 19.27 -15.68
N GLN A 166 -2.73 19.72 -16.94
CA GLN A 166 -3.13 18.86 -18.06
C GLN A 166 -2.10 17.76 -18.33
N THR A 167 -0.81 18.08 -18.19
CA THR A 167 0.28 17.10 -18.35
C THR A 167 0.24 16.05 -17.25
N ILE A 168 0.12 16.47 -16.00
CA ILE A 168 -0.05 15.55 -14.84
C ILE A 168 -1.28 14.65 -15.03
N ARG A 169 -2.41 15.24 -15.47
CA ARG A 169 -3.63 14.50 -15.77
C ARG A 169 -3.40 13.46 -16.87
N SER A 170 -2.73 13.83 -17.95
CA SER A 170 -2.41 12.93 -19.06
C SER A 170 -1.53 11.77 -18.61
N ILE A 171 -0.54 12.01 -17.75
CA ILE A 171 0.31 10.95 -17.17
C ILE A 171 -0.52 10.00 -16.30
N SER A 172 -1.43 10.54 -15.47
CA SER A 172 -2.36 9.74 -14.67
C SER A 172 -3.32 8.91 -15.55
N ASP A 173 -3.80 9.46 -16.66
CA ASP A 173 -4.66 8.76 -17.63
C ASP A 173 -3.91 7.63 -18.35
N ILE A 174 -2.63 7.84 -18.70
CA ILE A 174 -1.75 6.80 -19.24
C ILE A 174 -1.55 5.68 -18.20
N ALA A 175 -1.22 6.05 -16.96
CA ALA A 175 -1.06 5.09 -15.86
C ALA A 175 -2.33 4.26 -15.62
N HIS A 176 -3.50 4.90 -15.69
CA HIS A 176 -4.79 4.23 -15.57
C HIS A 176 -5.06 3.29 -16.77
N SER A 177 -4.75 3.73 -17.99
CA SER A 177 -4.88 2.92 -19.20
C SER A 177 -4.02 1.66 -19.17
N ILE A 178 -2.80 1.74 -18.62
CA ILE A 178 -1.91 0.59 -18.39
C ILE A 178 -2.58 -0.45 -17.50
N ILE A 179 -3.19 -0.03 -16.39
CA ILE A 179 -3.85 -0.95 -15.44
C ILE A 179 -5.11 -1.56 -16.02
N LYS A 180 -5.86 -0.80 -16.82
CA LYS A 180 -7.07 -1.29 -17.46
C LYS A 180 -6.79 -2.35 -18.54
N HIS A 181 -5.62 -2.31 -19.15
CA HIS A 181 -5.29 -3.20 -20.26
C HIS A 181 -5.32 -4.69 -19.86
N PRO A 182 -6.04 -5.58 -20.59
CA PRO A 182 -6.27 -6.96 -20.16
C PRO A 182 -5.00 -7.83 -20.11
N MET A 183 -3.95 -7.48 -20.86
CA MET A 183 -2.70 -8.26 -20.90
C MET A 183 -1.78 -8.01 -19.70
N VAL A 184 -2.03 -6.95 -18.92
CA VAL A 184 -1.16 -6.59 -17.79
C VAL A 184 -1.60 -7.32 -16.53
N PHE A 185 -0.74 -8.14 -15.94
CA PHE A 185 -1.01 -8.73 -14.64
C PHE A 185 -0.82 -7.68 -13.52
N ILE A 186 -1.82 -7.48 -12.65
CA ILE A 186 -1.69 -6.54 -11.53
C ILE A 186 -1.12 -7.29 -10.32
N SER A 187 0.16 -7.06 -10.06
CA SER A 187 0.85 -7.50 -8.85
C SER A 187 0.65 -6.50 -7.70
N PRO A 188 0.75 -6.91 -6.42
CA PRO A 188 0.74 -5.97 -5.29
C PRO A 188 1.77 -4.85 -5.42
N ARG A 189 2.92 -5.12 -6.06
CA ARG A 189 3.98 -4.13 -6.29
C ARG A 189 3.54 -3.06 -7.29
N ILE A 190 2.98 -3.49 -8.42
CA ILE A 190 2.40 -2.63 -9.44
C ILE A 190 1.27 -1.77 -8.85
N LEU A 191 0.38 -2.37 -8.05
CA LEU A 191 -0.69 -1.65 -7.38
C LEU A 191 -0.15 -0.57 -6.43
N LYS A 192 0.88 -0.88 -5.64
CA LYS A 192 1.53 0.10 -4.75
C LYS A 192 2.17 1.26 -5.54
N LEU A 193 2.88 0.96 -6.62
CA LEU A 193 3.48 1.98 -7.49
C LEU A 193 2.42 2.88 -8.11
N TYR A 194 1.32 2.30 -8.58
CA TYR A 194 0.20 3.06 -9.11
C TYR A 194 -0.41 4.00 -8.09
N VAL A 195 -0.68 3.52 -6.87
CA VAL A 195 -1.18 4.38 -5.78
C VAL A 195 -0.20 5.53 -5.51
N ALA A 196 1.10 5.26 -5.54
CA ALA A 196 2.12 6.30 -5.37
C ALA A 196 2.14 7.33 -6.52
N VAL A 197 1.95 6.89 -7.77
CA VAL A 197 1.78 7.80 -8.93
C VAL A 197 0.55 8.68 -8.74
N GLN A 198 -0.58 8.10 -8.33
CA GLN A 198 -1.82 8.84 -8.10
C GLN A 198 -1.71 9.79 -6.89
N ALA A 199 -0.95 9.42 -5.87
CA ALA A 199 -0.60 10.28 -4.75
C ALA A 199 0.19 11.52 -5.21
N ALA A 200 1.14 11.34 -6.12
CA ALA A 200 1.94 12.45 -6.67
C ALA A 200 1.13 13.32 -7.63
N SER A 201 0.15 12.73 -8.32
CA SER A 201 -0.75 13.40 -9.27
C SER A 201 -1.94 14.11 -8.60
N SER A 202 -2.12 13.98 -7.28
CA SER A 202 -3.26 14.50 -6.52
C SER A 202 -4.64 14.12 -7.11
N ARG A 203 -4.76 12.92 -7.71
CA ARG A 203 -6.01 12.43 -8.30
C ARG A 203 -6.39 11.10 -7.69
N SER A 204 -7.57 11.05 -7.05
CA SER A 204 -8.02 9.84 -6.37
C SER A 204 -9.18 9.10 -7.08
N ASP A 205 -9.87 9.76 -8.02
CA ASP A 205 -11.05 9.22 -8.74
C ASP A 205 -10.84 7.83 -9.37
N THR A 206 -9.62 7.54 -9.84
CA THR A 206 -9.29 6.32 -10.58
C THR A 206 -8.85 5.16 -9.69
N LEU A 207 -8.70 5.39 -8.37
CA LEU A 207 -8.26 4.37 -7.41
C LEU A 207 -9.31 3.28 -7.17
N PRO A 208 -10.61 3.59 -6.96
CA PRO A 208 -11.62 2.55 -6.73
C PRO A 208 -11.76 1.59 -7.90
N GLU A 209 -11.67 2.08 -9.15
CA GLU A 209 -11.72 1.22 -10.34
C GLU A 209 -10.53 0.24 -10.35
N ALA A 210 -9.31 0.71 -10.08
CA ALA A 210 -8.14 -0.15 -9.99
C ALA A 210 -8.27 -1.22 -8.89
N PHE A 211 -8.86 -0.86 -7.74
CA PHE A 211 -9.08 -1.78 -6.63
C PHE A 211 -10.15 -2.83 -6.95
N ARG A 212 -11.21 -2.47 -7.68
CA ARG A 212 -12.23 -3.41 -8.18
C ARG A 212 -11.67 -4.35 -9.26
N LEU A 213 -10.78 -3.84 -10.11
CA LEU A 213 -10.12 -4.63 -11.16
C LEU A 213 -9.14 -5.66 -10.59
N TYR A 214 -8.38 -5.32 -9.54
CA TYR A 214 -7.34 -6.18 -8.96
C TYR A 214 -7.78 -7.65 -8.72
N PRO A 215 -8.89 -7.94 -7.99
CA PRO A 215 -9.32 -9.32 -7.75
C PRO A 215 -10.08 -9.95 -8.93
N GLN A 216 -10.54 -9.18 -9.91
CA GLN A 216 -11.41 -9.64 -11.01
C GLN A 216 -10.66 -9.85 -12.33
N LYS A 217 -9.47 -9.27 -12.47
CA LYS A 217 -8.78 -9.17 -13.76
C LYS A 217 -8.38 -10.55 -14.31
N PRO A 218 -8.70 -10.88 -15.58
CA PRO A 218 -8.26 -12.13 -16.18
C PRO A 218 -6.73 -12.21 -16.20
N VAL A 219 -6.19 -13.34 -15.77
CA VAL A 219 -4.74 -13.59 -15.78
C VAL A 219 -4.40 -14.33 -17.07
N PRO A 220 -3.50 -13.80 -17.90
CA PRO A 220 -3.02 -14.51 -19.08
C PRO A 220 -2.15 -15.69 -18.66
N LEU A 221 -2.40 -16.85 -19.27
CA LEU A 221 -1.51 -18.01 -19.11
C LEU A 221 -0.22 -17.74 -19.87
N LYS A 222 0.91 -17.94 -19.18
CA LYS A 222 2.23 -17.89 -19.81
C LYS A 222 2.33 -19.01 -20.84
N ASP A 223 3.00 -18.71 -21.95
CA ASP A 223 3.46 -19.68 -22.95
C ASP A 223 2.36 -20.45 -23.71
N THR A 224 1.16 -19.88 -23.88
CA THR A 224 0.12 -20.44 -24.76
C THR A 224 -0.06 -19.59 -26.01
N SER A 225 0.06 -20.21 -27.19
CA SER A 225 -0.30 -19.63 -28.49
C SER A 225 -1.56 -20.33 -29.00
N PRO A 226 -2.76 -19.69 -29.02
CA PRO A 226 -3.08 -18.30 -28.69
C PRO A 226 -3.14 -18.01 -27.18
N ILE A 227 -2.98 -16.73 -26.79
CA ILE A 227 -3.02 -16.29 -25.38
C ILE A 227 -4.37 -16.67 -24.76
N ARG A 228 -4.34 -17.60 -23.81
CA ARG A 228 -5.53 -18.00 -23.04
C ARG A 228 -5.61 -17.20 -21.76
N PHE A 229 -6.80 -16.72 -21.45
CA PHE A 229 -7.08 -16.00 -20.21
C PHE A 229 -7.84 -16.90 -19.24
N HIS A 230 -7.43 -16.89 -17.98
CA HIS A 230 -8.16 -17.54 -16.91
C HIS A 230 -8.70 -16.49 -15.93
N LYS A 231 -9.99 -16.59 -15.60
CA LYS A 231 -10.64 -15.70 -14.64
C LYS A 231 -10.20 -16.09 -13.22
N PRO A 232 -9.49 -15.23 -12.48
CA PRO A 232 -9.08 -15.57 -11.12
C PRO A 232 -10.30 -15.65 -10.20
N ASN A 233 -10.18 -16.47 -9.16
CA ASN A 233 -11.17 -16.49 -8.09
C ASN A 233 -10.91 -15.31 -7.15
N SER A 234 -11.85 -14.37 -7.09
CA SER A 234 -11.77 -13.15 -6.28
C SER A 234 -11.79 -13.40 -4.77
N ASN A 235 -12.16 -14.61 -4.32
CA ASN A 235 -12.28 -14.96 -2.91
C ASN A 235 -11.02 -15.56 -2.28
N ILE A 236 -9.96 -15.77 -3.08
CA ILE A 236 -8.70 -16.37 -2.58
C ILE A 236 -7.86 -15.32 -1.85
N TYR A 237 -7.22 -15.72 -0.74
CA TYR A 237 -6.40 -14.84 0.09
C TYR A 237 -5.22 -14.19 -0.66
N THR A 238 -4.69 -14.81 -1.71
CA THR A 238 -3.60 -14.28 -2.54
C THR A 238 -4.02 -13.03 -3.31
N ASN A 239 -5.31 -12.92 -3.62
CA ASN A 239 -5.89 -11.79 -4.35
C ASN A 239 -6.45 -10.73 -3.40
N ALA A 240 -6.14 -10.83 -2.10
CA ALA A 240 -6.48 -9.79 -1.14
C ALA A 240 -5.58 -8.55 -1.36
N ILE A 241 -6.19 -7.37 -1.24
CA ILE A 241 -5.44 -6.12 -1.27
C ILE A 241 -4.67 -6.00 0.06
N PRO A 242 -3.34 -5.75 0.02
CA PRO A 242 -2.58 -5.53 1.24
C PRO A 242 -3.08 -4.30 2.02
N PRO A 243 -3.17 -4.38 3.37
CA PRO A 243 -3.68 -3.28 4.19
C PRO A 243 -2.83 -2.01 4.07
N ASP A 244 -1.51 -2.14 3.89
CA ASP A 244 -0.60 -1.00 3.74
C ASP A 244 -0.91 -0.18 2.47
N ILE A 245 -1.27 -0.87 1.38
CA ILE A 245 -1.64 -0.24 0.11
C ILE A 245 -3.02 0.43 0.23
N ALA A 246 -3.96 -0.24 0.90
CA ALA A 246 -5.29 0.31 1.15
C ALA A 246 -5.22 1.59 2.01
N LYS A 247 -4.40 1.59 3.06
CA LYS A 247 -4.17 2.78 3.90
C LYS A 247 -3.55 3.92 3.10
N MET A 248 -2.51 3.65 2.31
CA MET A 248 -1.88 4.67 1.46
C MET A 248 -2.88 5.29 0.47
N ALA A 249 -3.70 4.46 -0.19
CA ALA A 249 -4.72 4.94 -1.10
C ALA A 249 -5.80 5.78 -0.38
N LEU A 250 -6.15 5.42 0.87
CA LEU A 250 -7.10 6.17 1.68
C LEU A 250 -6.55 7.55 2.07
N GLU A 251 -5.27 7.61 2.45
CA GLU A 251 -4.58 8.88 2.73
C GLU A 251 -4.55 9.80 1.51
N VAL A 252 -4.41 9.24 0.30
CA VAL A 252 -4.52 10.01 -0.96
C VAL A 252 -5.93 10.56 -1.15
N ALA A 253 -6.96 9.74 -0.96
CA ALA A 253 -8.35 10.17 -1.09
C ALA A 253 -8.72 11.28 -0.08
N ILE A 254 -8.24 11.14 1.16
CA ILE A 254 -8.36 12.15 2.22
C ILE A 254 -7.69 13.47 1.79
N LYS A 255 -6.46 13.41 1.26
CA LYS A 255 -5.74 14.61 0.78
C LYS A 255 -6.48 15.32 -0.35
N THR A 256 -7.10 14.56 -1.25
CA THR A 256 -7.91 15.12 -2.35
C THR A 256 -9.31 15.55 -1.93
N LYS A 257 -9.71 15.31 -0.66
CA LYS A 257 -11.04 15.64 -0.10
C LYS A 257 -12.22 15.07 -0.90
N GLN A 258 -12.07 13.83 -1.40
CA GLN A 258 -13.14 13.14 -2.14
C GLN A 258 -13.72 12.01 -1.29
N LEU A 259 -14.86 12.25 -0.63
CA LEU A 259 -15.42 11.31 0.34
C LEU A 259 -15.94 10.04 -0.31
N VAL A 260 -16.72 10.19 -1.38
CA VAL A 260 -17.33 9.06 -2.09
C VAL A 260 -16.26 8.07 -2.54
N VAL A 261 -15.13 8.58 -3.04
CA VAL A 261 -13.97 7.79 -3.43
C VAL A 261 -13.34 7.06 -2.24
N ALA A 262 -13.21 7.72 -1.09
CA ALA A 262 -12.68 7.11 0.13
C ALA A 262 -13.58 5.96 0.63
N ILE A 263 -14.90 6.15 0.64
CA ILE A 263 -15.88 5.13 1.03
C ILE A 263 -15.83 3.93 0.06
N ASP A 264 -15.81 4.20 -1.25
CA ASP A 264 -15.70 3.16 -2.28
C ASP A 264 -14.40 2.36 -2.17
N LEU A 265 -13.31 3.01 -1.79
CA LEU A 265 -12.02 2.37 -1.55
C LEU A 265 -12.06 1.44 -0.32
N ILE A 266 -12.68 1.90 0.77
CA ILE A 266 -12.89 1.09 1.98
C ILE A 266 -13.74 -0.14 1.62
N GLU A 267 -14.79 0.05 0.83
CA GLU A 267 -15.64 -1.03 0.35
C GLU A 267 -14.85 -2.05 -0.49
N ALA A 268 -14.11 -1.59 -1.50
CA ALA A 268 -13.34 -2.47 -2.37
C ALA A 268 -12.22 -3.22 -1.63
N ALA A 269 -11.57 -2.58 -0.66
CA ALA A 269 -10.43 -3.15 0.07
C ALA A 269 -10.84 -4.10 1.21
N TYR A 270 -11.64 -3.61 2.16
CA TYR A 270 -11.85 -4.29 3.45
C TYR A 270 -13.05 -5.24 3.46
N THR A 271 -14.07 -4.99 2.62
CA THR A 271 -15.29 -5.81 2.65
C THR A 271 -15.12 -7.16 1.94
N ASN A 272 -14.13 -7.25 1.06
CA ASN A 272 -13.85 -8.43 0.24
C ASN A 272 -13.59 -9.67 1.13
N ARG A 273 -14.17 -10.81 0.73
CA ARG A 273 -13.93 -12.11 1.40
C ARG A 273 -12.44 -12.45 1.42
N ALA A 274 -11.71 -12.17 0.35
CA ALA A 274 -10.27 -12.40 0.27
C ALA A 274 -9.51 -11.70 1.41
N PHE A 275 -9.87 -10.45 1.71
CA PHE A 275 -9.26 -9.68 2.80
C PHE A 275 -9.52 -10.34 4.16
N LYS A 276 -10.77 -10.71 4.44
CA LYS A 276 -11.14 -11.42 5.68
C LYS A 276 -10.38 -12.74 5.85
N VAL A 277 -10.20 -13.50 4.78
CA VAL A 277 -9.38 -14.74 4.80
C VAL A 277 -7.92 -14.41 5.10
N SER A 278 -7.36 -13.40 4.43
CA SER A 278 -5.97 -13.01 4.63
C SER A 278 -5.72 -12.51 6.06
N LYS A 279 -6.66 -11.77 6.65
CA LYS A 279 -6.64 -11.34 8.05
C LYS A 279 -6.62 -12.54 8.99
N PHE A 280 -7.51 -13.50 8.76
CA PHE A 280 -7.55 -14.73 9.55
C PHE A 280 -6.23 -15.49 9.48
N ILE A 281 -5.67 -15.67 8.28
CA ILE A 281 -4.37 -16.34 8.12
C ILE A 281 -3.25 -15.56 8.80
N ARG A 282 -3.24 -14.23 8.75
CA ARG A 282 -2.15 -13.43 9.35
C ARG A 282 -2.23 -13.38 10.88
N LYS A 283 -3.43 -13.30 11.45
CA LYS A 283 -3.64 -13.02 12.88
C LYS A 283 -4.05 -14.25 13.69
N ALA A 284 -4.80 -15.18 13.10
CA ALA A 284 -5.31 -16.36 13.78
C ALA A 284 -4.50 -17.64 13.50
N LEU A 285 -3.65 -17.68 12.47
CA LEU A 285 -2.86 -18.88 12.16
C LEU A 285 -1.88 -19.25 13.28
N LEU A 286 -1.11 -18.28 13.79
CA LEU A 286 -0.14 -18.53 14.86
C LEU A 286 -0.80 -19.09 16.13
N PRO A 287 -1.85 -18.46 16.70
CA PRO A 287 -2.51 -19.03 17.88
C PRO A 287 -3.20 -20.36 17.57
N ALA A 288 -3.75 -20.55 16.36
CA ALA A 288 -4.33 -21.83 15.98
C ALA A 288 -3.28 -22.96 15.94
N LEU A 289 -2.11 -22.69 15.34
CA LEU A 289 -1.00 -23.65 15.32
C LEU A 289 -0.50 -23.97 16.73
N ALA A 290 -0.33 -22.95 17.56
CA ALA A 290 0.04 -23.14 18.96
C ALA A 290 -0.97 -24.05 19.68
N PHE A 291 -2.27 -23.80 19.49
CA PHE A 291 -3.33 -24.62 20.09
C PHE A 291 -3.30 -26.08 19.61
N THR A 292 -2.98 -26.33 18.34
CA THR A 292 -2.87 -27.71 17.82
C THR A 292 -1.67 -28.48 18.34
N ILE A 293 -0.55 -27.81 18.62
CA ILE A 293 0.68 -28.45 19.11
C ILE A 293 0.65 -28.61 20.63
N THR A 294 -0.16 -27.80 21.32
CA THR A 294 -0.27 -27.77 22.79
C THR A 294 -0.48 -29.16 23.41
N PRO A 295 -1.45 -30.00 22.99
CA PRO A 295 -1.68 -31.29 23.66
C PRO A 295 -0.47 -32.21 23.59
N PHE A 296 0.27 -32.20 22.48
CA PHE A 296 1.47 -33.01 22.32
C PHE A 296 2.59 -32.51 23.24
N ALA A 297 2.83 -31.19 23.26
CA ALA A 297 3.82 -30.59 24.15
C ALA A 297 3.48 -30.85 25.63
N THR A 298 2.22 -30.63 26.03
CA THR A 298 1.75 -30.87 27.39
C THR A 298 1.89 -32.33 27.80
N TYR A 299 1.63 -33.28 26.91
CA TYR A 299 1.84 -34.70 27.19
C TYR A 299 3.31 -35.03 27.46
N THR A 300 4.23 -34.52 26.63
CA THR A 300 5.67 -34.72 26.86
C THR A 300 6.15 -34.12 28.18
N ILE A 301 5.68 -32.91 28.52
CA ILE A 301 6.01 -32.24 29.78
C ILE A 301 5.44 -33.03 30.97
N ALA A 302 4.20 -33.50 30.87
CA ALA A 302 3.55 -34.30 31.90
C ALA A 302 4.29 -35.62 32.15
N SER A 303 4.76 -36.28 31.09
CA SER A 303 5.53 -37.53 31.22
C SER A 303 6.88 -37.34 31.92
N GLN A 304 7.55 -36.20 31.73
CA GLN A 304 8.82 -35.90 32.41
C GLN A 304 8.60 -35.53 33.88
N LEU A 305 7.56 -34.74 34.18
CA LEU A 305 7.18 -34.37 35.54
C LEU A 305 6.73 -35.58 36.37
N SER A 306 6.06 -36.55 35.74
CA SER A 306 5.65 -37.79 36.42
C SER A 306 6.85 -38.57 36.99
N ASN A 307 8.03 -38.52 36.36
CA ASN A 307 9.21 -39.26 36.84
C ASN A 307 9.79 -38.66 38.13
N TRP A 308 9.46 -37.41 38.45
CA TRP A 308 9.98 -36.69 39.61
C TRP A 308 9.06 -36.84 40.83
N GLN A 309 7.89 -37.45 40.64
CA GLN A 309 6.90 -37.63 41.68
C GLN A 309 6.93 -39.06 42.22
N THR A 310 7.05 -39.21 43.55
CA THR A 310 7.17 -40.54 44.20
C THR A 310 5.89 -41.02 44.89
N SER A 311 4.80 -40.24 44.83
CA SER A 311 3.58 -40.50 45.64
C SER A 311 2.44 -41.21 44.89
N MET A 312 2.52 -41.38 43.57
CA MET A 312 1.49 -42.04 42.74
C MET A 312 2.13 -42.89 41.63
N ASP A 313 1.35 -43.81 41.06
CA ASP A 313 1.76 -44.57 39.87
C ASP A 313 1.98 -43.63 38.67
N SER A 314 2.97 -43.94 37.83
CA SER A 314 3.44 -43.06 36.75
C SER A 314 2.35 -42.77 35.70
N ASN A 315 1.48 -43.74 35.42
CA ASN A 315 0.36 -43.54 34.49
C ASN A 315 -0.70 -42.59 35.05
N MET A 316 -1.04 -42.74 36.34
CA MET A 316 -2.03 -41.90 37.00
C MET A 316 -1.50 -40.47 37.19
N ALA A 317 -0.22 -40.34 37.58
CA ALA A 317 0.48 -39.07 37.71
C ALA A 317 0.49 -38.27 36.39
N THR A 318 0.86 -38.91 35.29
CA THR A 318 0.90 -38.27 33.97
C THR A 318 -0.48 -37.73 33.56
N ASN A 319 -1.55 -38.51 33.78
CA ASN A 319 -2.91 -38.10 33.42
C ASN A 319 -3.41 -36.90 34.26
N VAL A 320 -3.13 -36.91 35.58
CA VAL A 320 -3.48 -35.79 36.46
C VAL A 320 -2.71 -34.53 36.10
N ILE A 321 -1.41 -34.63 35.84
CA ILE A 321 -0.59 -33.48 35.43
C ILE A 321 -1.02 -32.95 34.06
N PHE A 322 -1.23 -33.84 33.08
CA PHE A 322 -1.70 -33.47 31.74
C PHE A 322 -3.04 -32.73 31.80
N THR A 323 -4.02 -33.27 32.53
CA THR A 323 -5.33 -32.62 32.69
C THR A 323 -5.23 -31.29 33.41
N GLY A 324 -4.40 -31.18 34.46
CA GLY A 324 -4.16 -29.92 35.16
C GLY A 324 -3.56 -28.83 34.25
N ILE A 325 -2.53 -29.17 33.49
CA ILE A 325 -1.89 -28.22 32.55
C ILE A 325 -2.86 -27.85 31.42
N MET A 326 -3.56 -28.82 30.83
CA MET A 326 -4.54 -28.55 29.77
C MET A 326 -5.71 -27.68 30.27
N ALA A 327 -6.18 -27.90 31.51
CA ALA A 327 -7.20 -27.07 32.13
C ALA A 327 -6.72 -25.63 32.31
N TYR A 328 -5.48 -25.44 32.79
CA TYR A 328 -4.88 -24.12 32.93
C TYR A 328 -4.73 -23.40 31.59
N ILE A 329 -4.18 -24.07 30.57
CA ILE A 329 -4.00 -23.49 29.23
C ILE A 329 -5.36 -23.21 28.56
N GLY A 330 -6.34 -24.11 28.72
CA GLY A 330 -7.69 -23.91 28.21
C GLY A 330 -8.35 -22.68 28.84
N LEU A 331 -8.32 -22.56 30.16
CA LEU A 331 -8.93 -21.45 30.88
C LEU A 331 -8.23 -20.12 30.57
N THR A 332 -6.90 -20.07 30.68
CA THR A 332 -6.12 -18.85 30.35
C THR A 332 -6.25 -18.48 28.87
N GLY A 333 -6.27 -19.46 27.97
CA GLY A 333 -6.49 -19.25 26.54
C GLY A 333 -7.87 -18.66 26.23
N THR A 334 -8.93 -19.11 26.91
CA THR A 334 -10.28 -18.52 26.73
C THR A 334 -10.34 -17.08 27.22
N ILE A 335 -9.73 -16.76 28.37
CA ILE A 335 -9.65 -15.39 28.89
C ILE A 335 -8.85 -14.50 27.92
N GLY A 336 -7.72 -15.00 27.41
CA GLY A 336 -6.91 -14.28 26.42
C GLY A 336 -7.67 -13.99 25.12
N LEU A 337 -8.45 -14.96 24.63
CA LEU A 337 -9.30 -14.75 23.45
C LEU A 337 -10.35 -13.67 23.71
N ILE A 338 -11.01 -13.70 24.87
CA ILE A 338 -11.98 -12.67 25.26
C ILE A 338 -11.30 -11.31 25.33
N ALA A 339 -10.14 -11.21 25.97
CA ALA A 339 -9.37 -9.98 26.09
C ALA A 339 -9.00 -9.39 24.73
N ILE A 340 -8.47 -10.21 23.81
CA ILE A 340 -8.14 -9.78 22.44
C ILE A 340 -9.39 -9.37 21.67
N SER A 341 -10.51 -10.09 21.84
CA SER A 341 -11.76 -9.79 21.14
C SER A 341 -12.51 -8.58 21.71
N THR A 342 -12.20 -8.19 22.95
CA THR A 342 -12.86 -7.08 23.68
C THR A 342 -12.00 -5.82 23.71
N SER A 343 -10.70 -5.90 23.44
CA SER A 343 -9.80 -4.73 23.42
C SER A 343 -10.37 -3.65 22.50
N ASN A 344 -10.54 -2.45 23.08
CA ASN A 344 -11.29 -1.32 22.50
C ASN A 344 -10.40 -0.08 22.25
N ASP A 345 -9.08 -0.18 22.45
CA ASP A 345 -8.16 0.96 22.51
C ASP A 345 -7.99 1.71 21.17
N GLN A 346 -8.57 1.21 20.09
CA GLN A 346 -8.45 1.78 18.75
C GLN A 346 -9.69 2.57 18.32
N MET A 347 -10.71 2.70 19.17
CA MET A 347 -11.94 3.42 18.84
C MET A 347 -11.86 4.86 19.32
N ASP A 348 -11.68 5.82 18.39
CA ASP A 348 -11.77 7.25 18.70
C ASP A 348 -13.20 7.74 18.45
N ARG A 349 -13.62 7.83 17.17
CA ARG A 349 -14.92 8.39 16.79
C ARG A 349 -15.95 7.33 16.45
N VAL A 350 -15.53 6.31 15.71
CA VAL A 350 -16.43 5.23 15.26
C VAL A 350 -16.36 4.05 16.21
N THR A 351 -17.50 3.73 16.83
CA THR A 351 -17.67 2.60 17.75
C THR A 351 -18.63 1.55 17.22
N TRP A 352 -18.58 0.33 17.77
CA TRP A 352 -19.56 -0.71 17.43
C TRP A 352 -20.91 -0.43 18.08
N ALA A 353 -22.00 -0.71 17.36
CA ALA A 353 -23.32 -0.72 17.96
C ALA A 353 -23.43 -1.79 19.07
N PRO A 354 -24.24 -1.56 20.12
CA PRO A 354 -24.53 -2.58 21.12
C PRO A 354 -25.17 -3.81 20.43
N GLY A 355 -24.84 -5.02 20.91
CA GLY A 355 -25.37 -6.27 20.35
C GLY A 355 -24.60 -6.88 19.16
N VAL A 356 -23.61 -6.19 18.59
CA VAL A 356 -22.76 -6.78 17.52
C VAL A 356 -21.89 -7.91 18.09
N PRO A 357 -21.87 -9.11 17.48
CA PRO A 357 -21.08 -10.23 18.00
C PRO A 357 -19.58 -10.00 17.86
N LEU A 358 -18.80 -10.44 18.86
CA LEU A 358 -17.33 -10.25 18.94
C LEU A 358 -16.58 -10.73 17.69
N ARG A 359 -17.01 -11.84 17.08
CA ARG A 359 -16.42 -12.35 15.83
C ARG A 359 -16.53 -11.34 14.69
N GLN A 360 -17.68 -10.68 14.57
CA GLN A 360 -17.94 -9.73 13.50
C GLN A 360 -17.18 -8.43 13.74
N ARG A 361 -17.02 -8.01 15.00
CA ARG A 361 -16.17 -6.88 15.39
C ARG A 361 -14.72 -7.15 14.98
N TRP A 362 -14.16 -8.28 15.42
CA TRP A 362 -12.78 -8.65 15.10
C TRP A 362 -12.52 -8.73 13.58
N MET A 363 -13.42 -9.34 12.81
CA MET A 363 -13.26 -9.44 11.35
C MET A 363 -13.34 -8.09 10.64
N ARG A 364 -14.18 -7.17 11.11
CA ARG A 364 -14.39 -5.83 10.50
C ARG A 364 -13.63 -4.71 11.20
N GLU A 365 -12.74 -5.03 12.12
CA GLU A 365 -12.00 -4.00 12.87
C GLU A 365 -11.16 -3.09 11.96
N ASP A 366 -10.58 -3.63 10.88
CA ASP A 366 -9.77 -2.81 9.95
C ASP A 366 -10.66 -1.89 9.10
N GLU A 367 -11.89 -2.32 8.82
CA GLU A 367 -12.91 -1.51 8.15
C GLU A 367 -13.34 -0.35 9.04
N ARG A 368 -13.58 -0.62 10.33
CA ARG A 368 -13.90 0.39 11.34
C ARG A 368 -12.75 1.40 11.50
N ALA A 369 -11.51 0.93 11.63
CA ALA A 369 -10.35 1.80 11.73
C ALA A 369 -10.16 2.68 10.47
N ALA A 370 -10.47 2.17 9.28
CA ALA A 370 -10.41 2.94 8.05
C ALA A 370 -11.48 4.04 7.99
N ILE A 371 -12.72 3.76 8.38
CA ILE A 371 -13.77 4.78 8.43
C ILE A 371 -13.53 5.80 9.56
N ASP A 372 -12.89 5.41 10.66
CA ASP A 372 -12.48 6.31 11.73
C ASP A 372 -11.46 7.35 11.25
N LEU A 373 -10.51 6.96 10.40
CA LEU A 373 -9.58 7.89 9.75
C LEU A 373 -10.28 8.86 8.80
N VAL A 374 -11.32 8.40 8.10
CA VAL A 374 -12.17 9.26 7.25
C VAL A 374 -12.96 10.23 8.12
N ALA A 375 -13.65 9.74 9.16
CA ALA A 375 -14.41 10.58 10.08
C ALA A 375 -13.53 11.64 10.76
N GLY A 376 -12.29 11.29 11.14
CA GLY A 376 -11.33 12.22 11.71
C GLY A 376 -10.79 13.27 10.72
N ALA A 377 -10.81 12.99 9.42
CA ALA A 377 -10.33 13.91 8.38
C ALA A 377 -11.42 14.86 7.85
N TRP A 378 -12.69 14.43 7.85
CA TRP A 378 -13.82 15.24 7.41
C TRP A 378 -14.48 16.03 8.54
N GLY A 379 -14.44 15.51 9.76
CA GLY A 379 -14.96 16.21 10.93
C GLY A 379 -13.92 17.08 11.65
N PHE A 380 -14.34 17.69 12.75
CA PHE A 380 -13.46 18.50 13.59
C PHE A 380 -12.43 17.62 14.30
N ARG A 381 -11.20 18.13 14.35
CA ARG A 381 -10.09 17.45 15.05
C ARG A 381 -10.19 17.69 16.56
N GLU A 382 -10.75 18.82 16.97
CA GLU A 382 -10.94 19.19 18.37
C GLU A 382 -12.10 18.40 19.00
N THR A 383 -11.82 17.69 20.09
CA THR A 383 -12.80 16.82 20.77
C THR A 383 -14.06 17.58 21.22
N TRP A 384 -13.92 18.82 21.68
CA TRP A 384 -15.02 19.64 22.19
C TRP A 384 -15.97 20.19 21.12
N ARG A 385 -15.60 20.13 19.83
CA ARG A 385 -16.47 20.51 18.71
C ARG A 385 -17.12 19.31 18.02
N ARG A 386 -16.74 18.09 18.42
CA ARG A 386 -17.33 16.87 17.85
C ARG A 386 -18.82 16.87 18.17
N GLY A 387 -19.66 16.50 17.19
CA GLY A 387 -21.12 16.51 17.33
C GLY A 387 -21.81 17.80 16.86
N GLU A 388 -21.08 18.90 16.62
CA GLU A 388 -21.59 20.10 15.94
C GLU A 388 -21.43 20.01 14.41
N GLU A 389 -20.99 18.86 13.88
CA GLU A 389 -20.72 18.68 12.45
C GLU A 389 -22.02 18.49 11.68
N GLU A 390 -22.26 19.42 10.76
CA GLU A 390 -23.36 19.38 9.81
C GLU A 390 -22.81 19.42 8.38
N GLY A 391 -23.47 18.71 7.47
CA GLY A 391 -23.13 18.69 6.05
C GLY A 391 -23.54 17.41 5.37
N GLU A 392 -23.82 17.49 4.07
CA GLU A 392 -24.21 16.34 3.24
C GLU A 392 -23.19 15.21 3.33
N GLU A 393 -21.90 15.54 3.22
CA GLU A 393 -20.79 14.59 3.32
C GLU A 393 -20.74 13.91 4.71
N TRP A 394 -21.04 14.66 5.77
CA TRP A 394 -21.06 14.12 7.13
C TRP A 394 -22.25 13.19 7.35
N ASP A 395 -23.41 13.55 6.81
CA ASP A 395 -24.61 12.71 6.82
C ASP A 395 -24.41 11.42 6.03
N LEU A 396 -23.69 11.47 4.90
CA LEU A 396 -23.30 10.28 4.14
C LEU A 396 -22.43 9.33 4.97
N ILE A 397 -21.47 9.85 5.73
CA ILE A 397 -20.65 9.03 6.65
C ILE A 397 -21.55 8.40 7.72
N LYS A 398 -22.40 9.18 8.37
CA LYS A 398 -23.33 8.70 9.41
C LYS A 398 -24.26 7.61 8.87
N GLU A 399 -24.83 7.80 7.68
CA GLU A 399 -25.68 6.81 7.03
C GLU A 399 -24.90 5.52 6.72
N TRP A 400 -23.72 5.64 6.13
CA TRP A 400 -22.89 4.49 5.79
C TRP A 400 -22.47 3.69 7.02
N VAL A 401 -22.06 4.37 8.09
CA VAL A 401 -21.68 3.79 9.39
C VAL A 401 -22.88 3.08 10.03
N SER A 402 -24.05 3.74 10.05
CA SER A 402 -25.29 3.20 10.61
C SER A 402 -25.73 1.92 9.91
N ARG A 403 -25.64 1.85 8.57
CA ARG A 403 -25.96 0.64 7.78
C ARG A 403 -25.09 -0.57 8.14
N ARG A 404 -23.95 -0.37 8.80
CA ARG A 404 -22.97 -1.43 9.11
C ARG A 404 -22.88 -1.78 10.60
N ALA A 405 -23.89 -1.40 11.39
CA ALA A 405 -23.93 -1.63 12.83
C ALA A 405 -22.73 -1.01 13.57
N MET A 406 -22.30 0.15 13.09
CA MET A 406 -21.35 1.04 13.73
C MET A 406 -22.10 2.32 14.11
N ILE A 407 -21.58 3.06 15.09
CA ILE A 407 -22.13 4.32 15.59
C ILE A 407 -21.00 5.33 15.52
N LEU A 408 -21.25 6.44 14.81
CA LEU A 408 -20.36 7.60 14.79
C LEU A 408 -20.67 8.47 16.01
N ASP A 409 -19.63 8.93 16.69
CA ASP A 409 -19.68 9.80 17.87
C ASP A 409 -20.74 9.37 18.87
N ARG A 410 -20.44 8.27 19.56
CA ARG A 410 -21.30 7.81 20.64
C ARG A 410 -21.31 8.87 21.74
N VAL A 411 -22.53 9.32 22.07
CA VAL A 411 -22.84 10.29 23.13
C VAL A 411 -22.10 10.00 24.45
N GLU A 412 -22.04 8.73 24.88
CA GLU A 412 -21.36 8.28 26.11
C GLU A 412 -19.83 8.49 26.11
N LEU A 413 -19.23 8.66 24.93
CA LEU A 413 -17.79 8.84 24.74
C LEU A 413 -17.43 10.29 24.42
N MET A 414 -18.43 11.18 24.37
CA MET A 414 -18.19 12.61 24.17
C MET A 414 -17.74 13.26 25.49
N GLU A 415 -16.69 14.08 25.40
CA GLU A 415 -16.20 14.85 26.54
C GLU A 415 -17.32 15.76 27.08
N GLY A 416 -17.56 15.72 28.39
CA GLY A 416 -18.59 16.53 29.06
C GLY A 416 -19.96 15.86 29.26
N MET A 417 -20.14 14.60 28.82
CA MET A 417 -21.39 13.84 28.99
C MET A 417 -21.30 12.67 30.00
N ASN A 418 -20.23 12.60 30.80
CA ASN A 418 -20.01 11.58 31.84
C ASN A 418 -20.14 12.12 33.27
#